data_AF-A0A1F7ZMW3-F1
#
_entry.id   AF-A0A1F7ZMW3-F1
#
_cell.length_a   1.000
_cell.length_b   1.000
_cell.length_c   1.000
_cell.angle_alpha   90.00
_cell.angle_beta   90.00
_cell.angle_gamma   90.00
#
_symmetry.space_group_name_H-M   'P 1'
#
loop_
_entity.id
_entity.type
_entity.pdbx_description
1 polymer ?
#
loop_
_entity_poly.entity_id
_entity_poly.type
_entity_poly.pdbx_seq_one_letter_code
_entity_poly.pdbx_strand_id
1 'polypeptide(L)'
;MLSLLFFTSALAAPALNNSSSSVCGAGSSTGTYTIRANDTIYSVATTLNRGVCPLARYNHLSDPELLYPGEVLYIPPEACNTDATDTSCLLSLDNSTTNDCIFGGPHTYRTFEGDTLRKIALGKFNITLEALESSVGRMAGVSSPDETIEPDTFIKLPQCNPSSCGIKPLEYVWGTYKDLAEEYGTTPGQIFALNPTFNHSSTGPGVGDGLRCQSIAD
;
A
#
# COMPACT_ATOMS: atom_id res chain seq x y z
N MET A 1 -18.98 47.68 42.62
CA MET A 1 -18.27 47.10 41.45
C MET A 1 -16.96 46.56 41.97
N LEU A 2 -16.53 45.32 41.86
CA LEU A 2 -16.99 44.13 41.15
C LEU A 2 -16.33 42.96 41.93
N SER A 3 -17.11 42.02 42.45
CA SER A 3 -16.60 40.90 43.26
C SER A 3 -15.94 39.87 42.34
N LEU A 4 -14.67 39.52 42.57
CA LEU A 4 -13.95 38.51 41.77
C LEU A 4 -14.44 37.10 42.12
N LEU A 5 -15.01 36.41 41.12
CA LEU A 5 -15.34 35.00 41.18
C LEU A 5 -14.10 34.16 40.84
N PHE A 6 -13.65 33.31 41.77
CA PHE A 6 -12.68 32.26 41.49
C PHE A 6 -13.41 31.05 40.91
N PHE A 7 -13.25 30.80 39.60
CA PHE A 7 -13.62 29.51 39.00
C PHE A 7 -12.45 28.54 39.16
N THR A 8 -12.68 27.45 39.90
CA THR A 8 -11.77 26.32 40.00
C THR A 8 -11.78 25.55 38.68
N SER A 9 -10.65 25.54 37.99
CA SER A 9 -10.41 24.69 36.82
C SER A 9 -10.34 23.23 37.23
N ALA A 10 -11.32 22.43 36.80
CA ALA A 10 -11.27 20.99 36.91
C ALA A 10 -10.20 20.43 35.96
N LEU A 11 -9.21 19.74 36.52
CA LEU A 11 -8.23 18.96 35.77
C LEU A 11 -8.94 17.77 35.10
N ALA A 12 -9.08 17.81 33.79
CA ALA A 12 -9.43 16.63 33.00
C ALA A 12 -8.24 15.65 33.05
N ALA A 13 -8.46 14.43 33.55
CA ALA A 13 -7.48 13.37 33.49
C ALA A 13 -7.20 13.03 32.01
N PRO A 14 -5.94 12.82 31.60
CA PRO A 14 -5.66 12.28 30.28
C PRO A 14 -6.28 10.87 30.21
N ALA A 15 -7.16 10.66 29.23
CA ALA A 15 -7.56 9.32 28.84
C ALA A 15 -6.30 8.55 28.43
N LEU A 16 -6.05 7.42 29.08
CA LEU A 16 -5.00 6.50 28.66
C LEU A 16 -5.36 6.03 27.25
N ASN A 17 -4.66 6.58 26.27
CA ASN A 17 -4.69 6.09 24.90
C ASN A 17 -4.07 4.70 24.95
N ASN A 18 -4.90 3.66 24.97
CA ASN A 18 -4.47 2.27 24.96
C ASN A 18 -3.84 1.99 23.60
N SER A 19 -2.59 2.43 23.45
CA SER A 19 -1.73 2.08 22.34
C SER A 19 -1.48 0.59 22.50
N SER A 20 -2.24 -0.21 21.75
CA SER A 20 -2.04 -1.64 21.59
C SER A 20 -0.62 -1.83 21.08
N SER A 21 0.32 -1.99 22.01
CA SER A 21 1.65 -2.47 21.67
C SER A 21 1.46 -3.85 21.07
N SER A 22 1.78 -3.99 19.78
CA SER A 22 1.75 -5.26 19.09
C SER A 22 2.73 -6.20 19.78
N VAL A 23 2.22 -7.09 20.65
CA VAL A 23 3.04 -8.13 21.26
C VAL A 23 3.32 -9.16 20.17
N CYS A 24 4.52 -9.11 19.61
CA CYS A 24 5.02 -10.15 18.71
C CYS A 24 5.41 -11.38 19.52
N GLY A 25 4.87 -12.54 19.17
CA GLY A 25 5.29 -13.83 19.70
C GLY A 25 6.12 -14.62 18.69
N ALA A 26 6.91 -15.59 19.16
CA ALA A 26 7.54 -16.55 18.27
C ALA A 26 6.47 -17.35 17.51
N GLY A 27 6.56 -17.36 16.18
CA GLY A 27 5.68 -18.13 15.32
C GLY A 27 5.96 -19.63 15.43
N SER A 28 4.92 -20.44 15.29
CA SER A 28 5.02 -21.92 15.34
C SER A 28 5.58 -22.54 14.05
N SER A 29 5.84 -21.73 13.03
CA SER A 29 6.27 -22.16 11.70
C SER A 29 7.23 -21.15 11.07
N THR A 30 8.29 -21.65 10.44
CA THR A 30 9.20 -20.89 9.57
C THR A 30 9.34 -21.65 8.25
N GLY A 31 9.67 -20.95 7.17
CA GLY A 31 9.81 -21.54 5.84
C GLY A 31 9.09 -20.74 4.78
N THR A 32 8.55 -21.42 3.79
CA THR A 32 7.89 -20.81 2.63
C THR A 32 6.51 -21.40 2.39
N TYR A 33 5.63 -20.62 1.77
CA TYR A 33 4.31 -20.99 1.31
C TYR A 33 4.18 -20.67 -0.18
N THR A 34 3.82 -21.67 -0.99
CA THR A 34 3.54 -21.46 -2.41
C THR A 34 2.07 -21.13 -2.60
N ILE A 35 1.79 -19.96 -3.18
CA ILE A 35 0.46 -19.47 -3.51
C ILE A 35 -0.24 -20.46 -4.45
N ARG A 36 -1.48 -20.79 -4.11
CA ARG A 36 -2.34 -21.71 -4.87
C ARG A 36 -3.39 -20.92 -5.63
N ALA A 37 -4.03 -21.58 -6.59
CA ALA A 37 -5.19 -21.00 -7.27
C ALA A 37 -6.27 -20.61 -6.24
N ASN A 38 -6.79 -19.39 -6.36
CA ASN A 38 -7.78 -18.77 -5.47
C ASN A 38 -7.30 -18.44 -4.06
N ASP A 39 -5.99 -18.52 -3.77
CA ASP A 39 -5.47 -17.94 -2.54
C ASP A 39 -5.63 -16.42 -2.56
N THR A 40 -5.96 -15.86 -1.40
CA THR A 40 -5.92 -14.41 -1.14
C THR A 40 -4.94 -14.17 0.00
N ILE A 41 -4.42 -12.95 0.13
CA ILE A 41 -3.54 -12.64 1.27
C ILE A 41 -4.20 -12.93 2.62
N TYR A 42 -5.53 -12.77 2.71
CA TYR A 42 -6.33 -13.08 3.88
C TYR A 42 -6.38 -14.60 4.19
N SER A 43 -6.65 -15.44 3.18
CA SER A 43 -6.71 -16.89 3.37
C SER A 43 -5.33 -17.46 3.72
N VAL A 44 -4.28 -16.92 3.11
CA VAL A 44 -2.88 -17.32 3.37
C VAL A 44 -2.45 -16.88 4.77
N ALA A 45 -2.70 -15.61 5.14
CA ALA A 45 -2.39 -15.09 6.48
C ALA A 45 -3.09 -15.92 7.58
N THR A 46 -4.37 -16.23 7.38
CA THR A 46 -5.15 -17.10 8.29
C THR A 46 -4.54 -18.50 8.39
N THR A 47 -4.20 -19.12 7.26
CA THR A 47 -3.61 -20.46 7.20
C THR A 47 -2.25 -20.52 7.91
N LEU A 48 -1.45 -19.47 7.79
CA LEU A 48 -0.11 -19.38 8.38
C LEU A 48 -0.13 -18.88 9.83
N ASN A 49 -1.30 -18.48 10.36
CA ASN A 49 -1.43 -17.76 11.63
C ASN A 49 -0.49 -16.54 11.68
N ARG A 50 -0.62 -15.65 10.69
CA ARG A 50 0.10 -14.38 10.57
C ARG A 50 -0.90 -13.25 10.27
N GLY A 51 -0.54 -12.01 10.58
CA GLY A 51 -1.29 -10.85 10.11
C GLY A 51 -1.09 -10.61 8.62
N VAL A 52 -2.09 -10.02 7.95
CA VAL A 52 -2.03 -9.67 6.51
C VAL A 52 -0.86 -8.73 6.23
N CYS A 53 -0.79 -7.60 6.92
CA CYS A 53 0.29 -6.64 6.70
C CYS A 53 1.66 -7.10 7.16
N PRO A 54 1.82 -7.77 8.32
CA PRO A 54 3.08 -8.44 8.65
C PRO A 54 3.57 -9.41 7.58
N LEU A 55 2.69 -10.24 7.02
CA LEU A 55 3.05 -11.18 5.94
C LEU A 55 3.43 -10.44 4.65
N ALA A 56 2.65 -9.44 4.25
CA ALA A 56 2.89 -8.67 3.04
C ALA A 56 4.20 -7.88 3.09
N ARG A 57 4.43 -7.16 4.21
CA ARG A 57 5.64 -6.37 4.44
C ARG A 57 6.88 -7.25 4.55
N TYR A 58 6.78 -8.46 5.11
CA TYR A 58 7.89 -9.40 5.17
C TYR A 58 8.32 -9.94 3.80
N ASN A 59 7.39 -9.94 2.84
CA ASN A 59 7.63 -10.43 1.47
C ASN A 59 7.83 -9.30 0.44
N HIS A 60 7.81 -8.05 0.90
CA HIS A 60 7.95 -6.87 0.05
C HIS A 60 6.93 -6.87 -1.11
N LEU A 61 5.68 -7.26 -0.84
CA LEU A 61 4.64 -7.28 -1.86
C LEU A 61 4.37 -5.86 -2.36
N SER A 62 4.32 -5.63 -3.68
CA SER A 62 3.95 -4.33 -4.23
C SER A 62 2.51 -3.96 -3.87
N ASP A 63 1.58 -4.90 -4.10
CA ASP A 63 0.19 -4.84 -3.65
C ASP A 63 -0.13 -6.22 -3.05
N PRO A 64 -0.54 -6.32 -1.78
CA PRO A 64 -0.82 -7.61 -1.15
C PRO A 64 -1.97 -8.38 -1.82
N GLU A 65 -2.84 -7.71 -2.58
CA GLU A 65 -3.91 -8.36 -3.34
C GLU A 65 -3.47 -8.86 -4.72
N LEU A 66 -2.25 -8.53 -5.17
CA LEU A 66 -1.69 -8.95 -6.45
C LEU A 66 -0.87 -10.24 -6.29
N LEU A 67 -1.55 -11.36 -6.07
CA LEU A 67 -0.93 -12.67 -5.85
C LEU A 67 -1.12 -13.58 -7.06
N TYR A 68 -0.03 -14.19 -7.53
CA TYR A 68 -0.06 -15.13 -8.64
C TYR A 68 0.14 -16.57 -8.15
N PRO A 69 -0.65 -17.55 -8.63
CA PRO A 69 -0.40 -18.96 -8.34
C PRO A 69 1.02 -19.39 -8.71
N GLY A 70 1.68 -20.07 -7.78
CA GLY A 70 3.08 -20.49 -7.90
C GLY A 70 4.09 -19.52 -7.27
N GLU A 71 3.68 -18.30 -6.89
CA GLU A 71 4.54 -17.39 -6.12
C GLU A 71 4.88 -17.99 -4.75
N VAL A 72 6.08 -17.69 -4.26
CA VAL A 72 6.59 -18.23 -3.00
C VAL A 72 6.68 -17.10 -1.99
N LEU A 73 5.87 -17.17 -0.94
CA LEU A 73 5.96 -16.27 0.20
C LEU A 73 6.80 -16.91 1.31
N TYR A 74 7.69 -16.12 1.90
CA TYR A 74 8.37 -16.46 3.14
C TYR A 74 7.45 -16.21 4.33
N ILE A 75 7.44 -17.16 5.26
CA ILE A 75 6.63 -17.10 6.47
C ILE A 75 7.42 -16.28 7.51
N PRO A 76 6.90 -15.14 7.99
CA PRO A 76 7.54 -14.38 9.05
C PRO A 76 7.81 -15.27 10.28
N PRO A 77 9.01 -15.21 10.89
CA PRO A 77 9.31 -16.02 12.06
C PRO A 77 8.49 -15.59 13.28
N GLU A 78 8.06 -14.34 13.31
CA GLU A 78 7.25 -13.77 14.37
C GLU A 78 5.78 -13.72 13.95
N ALA A 79 4.89 -14.09 14.87
CA ALA A 79 3.46 -13.84 14.74
C ALA A 79 3.16 -12.45 15.33
N CYS A 80 3.65 -11.40 14.66
CA CYS A 80 3.32 -10.02 14.97
C CYS A 80 1.92 -9.68 14.47
N ASN A 81 1.20 -8.88 15.24
CA ASN A 81 -0.07 -8.26 14.84
C ASN A 81 -0.98 -9.22 14.06
N THR A 82 -1.37 -10.34 14.67
CA THR A 82 -2.33 -11.29 14.08
C THR A 82 -3.75 -10.74 14.02
N ASP A 83 -3.92 -9.44 14.23
CA ASP A 83 -5.18 -8.76 14.02
C ASP A 83 -5.50 -8.80 12.53
N ALA A 84 -6.47 -9.64 12.17
CA ALA A 84 -6.95 -9.79 10.80
C ALA A 84 -7.56 -8.48 10.25
N THR A 85 -7.77 -7.46 11.08
CA THR A 85 -8.32 -6.17 10.70
C THR A 85 -7.25 -5.13 10.32
N ASP A 86 -5.95 -5.39 10.58
CA ASP A 86 -4.88 -4.51 10.09
C ASP A 86 -4.78 -4.60 8.56
N THR A 87 -5.27 -3.55 7.92
CA THR A 87 -5.32 -3.35 6.47
C THR A 87 -4.47 -2.15 6.04
N SER A 88 -3.60 -1.64 6.92
CA SER A 88 -2.81 -0.43 6.68
C SER A 88 -1.91 -0.48 5.45
N CYS A 89 -1.46 -1.68 5.07
CA CYS A 89 -0.63 -1.95 3.90
C CYS A 89 -1.44 -2.19 2.60
N LEU A 90 -2.77 -2.25 2.68
CA LEU A 90 -3.62 -2.49 1.53
C LEU A 90 -3.98 -1.16 0.85
N LEU A 91 -4.26 -1.25 -0.45
CA LEU A 91 -4.79 -0.10 -1.19
C LEU A 91 -6.22 0.20 -0.73
N SER A 92 -6.43 1.41 -0.21
CA SER A 92 -7.75 1.91 0.17
C SER A 92 -8.36 2.71 -0.98
N LEU A 93 -9.61 2.42 -1.35
CA LEU A 93 -10.33 3.24 -2.33
C LEU A 93 -10.84 4.53 -1.67
N ASP A 94 -10.16 5.65 -1.94
CA ASP A 94 -10.55 6.95 -1.40
C ASP A 94 -11.64 7.62 -2.26
N ASN A 95 -12.90 7.36 -1.93
CA ASN A 95 -14.05 8.00 -2.58
C ASN A 95 -14.19 9.51 -2.24
N SER A 96 -13.37 10.04 -1.33
CA SER A 96 -13.39 11.46 -0.93
C SER A 96 -12.35 12.32 -1.65
N THR A 97 -11.50 11.70 -2.46
CA THR A 97 -10.48 12.42 -3.24
C THR A 97 -11.12 13.43 -4.20
N THR A 98 -10.48 14.59 -4.33
CA THR A 98 -10.88 15.66 -5.23
C THR A 98 -9.79 16.03 -6.24
N ASN A 99 -8.72 15.22 -6.31
CA ASN A 99 -7.61 15.48 -7.22
C ASN A 99 -8.00 15.08 -8.64
N ASP A 100 -7.90 16.00 -9.60
CA ASP A 100 -8.22 15.72 -11.00
C ASP A 100 -7.00 15.33 -11.85
N CYS A 101 -5.81 15.26 -11.25
CA CYS A 101 -4.59 14.93 -11.96
C CYS A 101 -3.48 14.48 -11.01
N ILE A 102 -2.51 13.74 -11.54
CA ILE A 102 -1.28 13.38 -10.84
C ILE A 102 -0.23 14.49 -11.00
N PHE A 103 0.57 14.71 -9.96
CA PHE A 103 1.71 15.63 -10.01
C PHE A 103 2.97 14.92 -10.52
N GLY A 104 3.63 15.53 -11.50
CA GLY A 104 4.91 15.07 -12.03
C GLY A 104 4.77 14.05 -13.16
N GLY A 105 4.38 12.82 -12.86
CA GLY A 105 4.32 11.75 -13.86
C GLY A 105 4.26 10.36 -13.21
N PRO A 106 4.24 9.29 -14.01
CA PRO A 106 4.30 9.27 -15.49
C PRO A 106 2.94 9.49 -16.17
N HIS A 107 2.92 9.81 -17.47
CA HIS A 107 1.68 10.03 -18.25
C HIS A 107 0.92 8.75 -18.63
N THR A 108 1.51 7.58 -18.40
CA THR A 108 0.92 6.28 -18.77
C THR A 108 1.10 5.27 -17.65
N TYR A 109 0.11 4.41 -17.49
CA TYR A 109 0.12 3.27 -16.58
C TYR A 109 -0.17 1.98 -17.35
N ARG A 110 0.61 0.93 -17.09
CA ARG A 110 0.36 -0.42 -17.58
C ARG A 110 -0.48 -1.16 -16.54
N THR A 111 -1.61 -1.71 -16.93
CA THR A 111 -2.51 -2.46 -16.03
C THR A 111 -1.91 -3.79 -15.61
N PHE A 112 -2.31 -4.23 -14.41
CA PHE A 112 -1.98 -5.52 -13.81
C PHE A 112 -3.26 -6.34 -13.60
N GLU A 113 -3.10 -7.61 -13.24
CA GLU A 113 -4.22 -8.46 -12.88
C GLU A 113 -5.07 -7.84 -11.76
N GLY A 114 -6.39 -7.89 -11.92
CA GLY A 114 -7.34 -7.32 -10.97
C GLY A 114 -7.50 -5.79 -11.02
N ASP A 115 -6.80 -5.09 -11.91
CA ASP A 115 -7.00 -3.65 -12.07
C ASP A 115 -8.38 -3.33 -12.65
N THR A 116 -9.02 -2.31 -12.07
CA THR A 116 -10.24 -1.66 -12.57
C THR A 116 -9.99 -0.16 -12.68
N LEU A 117 -10.79 0.57 -13.47
CA LEU A 117 -10.65 2.04 -13.51
C LEU A 117 -10.81 2.65 -12.12
N ARG A 118 -11.72 2.11 -11.29
CA ARG A 118 -11.91 2.56 -9.91
C ARG A 118 -10.68 2.30 -9.03
N LYS A 119 -10.09 1.10 -9.08
CA LYS A 119 -8.89 0.77 -8.28
C LYS A 119 -7.70 1.62 -8.72
N ILE A 120 -7.55 1.86 -10.03
CA ILE A 120 -6.50 2.72 -10.58
C ILE A 120 -6.68 4.17 -10.10
N ALA A 121 -7.86 4.76 -10.28
CA ALA A 121 -8.12 6.15 -9.89
C ALA A 121 -7.98 6.37 -8.39
N LEU A 122 -8.82 5.69 -7.60
CA LEU A 122 -9.01 5.99 -6.17
C LEU A 122 -7.97 5.32 -5.28
N GLY A 123 -7.51 4.11 -5.65
CA GLY A 123 -6.59 3.32 -4.85
C GLY A 123 -5.12 3.55 -5.19
N LYS A 124 -4.79 3.58 -6.49
CA LYS A 124 -3.40 3.69 -6.95
C LYS A 124 -2.95 5.13 -7.10
N PHE A 125 -3.72 5.99 -7.75
CA PHE A 125 -3.28 7.34 -8.10
C PHE A 125 -3.86 8.45 -7.26
N ASN A 126 -4.83 8.15 -6.38
CA ASN A 126 -5.54 9.12 -5.56
C ASN A 126 -6.06 10.31 -6.39
N ILE A 127 -6.76 10.00 -7.49
CA ILE A 127 -7.44 10.95 -8.36
C ILE A 127 -8.91 10.57 -8.52
N THR A 128 -9.75 11.51 -8.89
CA THR A 128 -11.17 11.27 -9.16
C THR A 128 -11.34 10.26 -10.29
N LEU A 129 -12.37 9.41 -10.18
CA LEU A 129 -12.70 8.44 -11.22
C LEU A 129 -13.03 9.17 -12.54
N GLU A 130 -13.74 10.29 -12.41
CA GLU A 130 -14.12 11.17 -13.52
C GLU A 130 -12.90 11.72 -14.26
N ALA A 131 -11.86 12.16 -13.54
CA ALA A 131 -10.63 12.64 -14.16
C ALA A 131 -9.90 11.53 -14.93
N LEU A 132 -9.84 10.32 -14.37
CA LEU A 132 -9.27 9.18 -15.08
C LEU A 132 -10.10 8.87 -16.32
N GLU A 133 -11.41 8.63 -16.20
CA GLU A 133 -12.30 8.29 -17.31
C GLU A 133 -12.23 9.32 -18.46
N SER A 134 -12.12 10.61 -18.13
CA SER A 134 -11.94 11.68 -19.13
C SER A 134 -10.64 11.56 -19.92
N SER A 135 -9.59 10.98 -19.32
CA SER A 135 -8.28 10.77 -19.93
C SER A 135 -8.19 9.46 -20.72
N VAL A 136 -8.90 8.42 -20.28
CA VAL A 136 -8.86 7.07 -20.88
C VAL A 136 -9.79 6.95 -22.10
N GLY A 137 -10.97 7.58 -22.07
CA GLY A 137 -11.99 7.36 -23.10
C GLY A 137 -12.34 5.87 -23.25
N ARG A 138 -12.39 5.36 -24.50
CA ARG A 138 -12.63 3.91 -24.77
C ARG A 138 -11.36 3.05 -24.73
N MET A 139 -10.21 3.60 -24.33
CA MET A 139 -8.92 2.90 -24.43
C MET A 139 -8.79 1.72 -23.45
N ALA A 140 -9.52 1.74 -22.34
CA ALA A 140 -9.51 0.62 -21.39
C ALA A 140 -10.38 -0.57 -21.84
N GLY A 141 -11.15 -0.46 -22.92
CA GLY A 141 -11.94 -1.59 -23.44
C GLY A 141 -13.09 -2.07 -22.54
N VAL A 142 -13.34 -1.41 -21.41
CA VAL A 142 -14.35 -1.79 -20.42
C VAL A 142 -15.64 -0.99 -20.56
N SER A 143 -16.73 -1.58 -20.09
CA SER A 143 -18.08 -1.01 -20.08
C SER A 143 -18.49 -0.37 -18.75
N SER A 144 -17.76 -0.70 -17.67
CA SER A 144 -17.99 -0.21 -16.31
C SER A 144 -16.66 0.09 -15.63
N PRO A 145 -16.57 1.10 -14.75
CA PRO A 145 -15.35 1.40 -14.01
C PRO A 145 -14.92 0.32 -13.02
N ASP A 146 -15.83 -0.61 -12.69
CA ASP A 146 -15.60 -1.75 -11.80
C ASP A 146 -15.28 -3.05 -12.54
N GLU A 147 -15.32 -3.02 -13.88
CA GLU A 147 -14.89 -4.15 -14.71
C GLU A 147 -13.36 -4.25 -14.72
N THR A 148 -12.85 -5.48 -14.62
CA THR A 148 -11.43 -5.75 -14.71
C THR A 148 -10.91 -5.43 -16.09
N ILE A 149 -9.81 -4.69 -16.16
CA ILE A 149 -9.12 -4.36 -17.39
C ILE A 149 -8.14 -5.48 -17.72
N GLU A 150 -7.99 -5.81 -19.00
CA GLU A 150 -6.99 -6.77 -19.44
C GLU A 150 -5.59 -6.31 -18.96
N PRO A 151 -4.78 -7.19 -18.34
CA PRO A 151 -3.40 -6.87 -17.99
C PRO A 151 -2.64 -6.38 -19.21
N ASP A 152 -1.62 -5.54 -18.98
CA ASP A 152 -0.73 -5.02 -20.01
C ASP A 152 -1.37 -3.97 -20.94
N THR A 153 -2.59 -3.54 -20.64
CA THR A 153 -3.25 -2.41 -21.29
C THR A 153 -2.59 -1.11 -20.82
N PHE A 154 -2.27 -0.23 -21.76
CA PHE A 154 -1.75 1.10 -21.44
C PHE A 154 -2.90 2.10 -21.29
N ILE A 155 -2.93 2.75 -20.12
CA ILE A 155 -3.91 3.76 -19.76
C ILE A 155 -3.22 5.11 -19.65
N LYS A 156 -3.85 6.15 -20.20
CA LYS A 156 -3.38 7.52 -20.08
C LYS A 156 -3.82 8.13 -18.75
N LEU A 157 -2.89 8.75 -18.04
CA LEU A 157 -3.15 9.43 -16.77
C LEU A 157 -3.26 10.95 -16.97
N PRO A 158 -4.22 11.62 -16.32
CA PRO A 158 -4.27 13.08 -16.28
C PRO A 158 -3.11 13.61 -15.45
N GLN A 159 -2.29 14.50 -16.01
CA GLN A 159 -1.15 15.10 -15.31
C GLN A 159 -1.34 16.59 -15.16
N CYS A 160 -1.08 17.09 -13.94
CA CYS A 160 -1.19 18.51 -13.64
C CYS A 160 -0.11 19.30 -14.39
N ASN A 161 -0.44 20.50 -14.87
CA ASN A 161 0.53 21.37 -15.56
C ASN A 161 0.45 22.79 -15.00
N PRO A 162 1.57 23.37 -14.51
CA PRO A 162 2.90 22.77 -14.39
C PRO A 162 3.01 21.80 -13.21
N SER A 163 3.76 20.72 -13.37
CA SER A 163 4.17 19.84 -12.26
C SER A 163 5.45 19.07 -12.58
N SER A 164 6.17 18.63 -11.55
CA SER A 164 7.40 17.83 -11.66
C SER A 164 7.58 16.94 -10.44
N CYS A 165 8.16 15.75 -10.62
CA CYS A 165 8.55 14.85 -9.53
C CYS A 165 10.03 14.45 -9.72
N GLY A 166 10.80 14.45 -8.63
CA GLY A 166 12.18 13.98 -8.65
C GLY A 166 12.23 12.47 -8.42
N ILE A 167 12.80 11.73 -9.37
CA ILE A 167 12.98 10.28 -9.25
C ILE A 167 14.35 10.00 -8.64
N LYS A 168 14.39 9.17 -7.61
CA LYS A 168 15.62 8.67 -6.99
C LYS A 168 15.59 7.15 -6.93
N PRO A 169 16.73 6.46 -7.16
CA PRO A 169 16.84 5.04 -6.86
C PRO A 169 16.51 4.78 -5.39
N LEU A 170 15.74 3.73 -5.14
CA LEU A 170 15.39 3.25 -3.80
C LEU A 170 15.80 1.79 -3.69
N GLU A 171 16.50 1.45 -2.62
CA GLU A 171 16.67 0.06 -2.23
C GLU A 171 15.44 -0.36 -1.42
N TYR A 172 14.65 -1.29 -1.98
CA TYR A 172 13.39 -1.70 -1.38
C TYR A 172 13.62 -2.78 -0.33
N VAL A 173 13.83 -2.34 0.91
CA VAL A 173 14.25 -3.20 2.02
C VAL A 173 13.13 -3.57 2.99
N TRP A 174 11.96 -2.92 2.91
CA TRP A 174 10.81 -3.19 3.76
C TRP A 174 9.52 -2.64 3.15
N GLY A 175 8.38 -3.22 3.54
CA GLY A 175 7.06 -2.61 3.32
C GLY A 175 6.29 -3.15 2.12
N THR A 176 5.27 -2.40 1.73
CA THR A 176 4.49 -2.51 0.49
C THR A 176 4.60 -1.21 -0.31
N TYR A 177 4.09 -1.15 -1.55
CA TYR A 177 4.04 0.14 -2.26
C TYR A 177 3.11 1.16 -1.58
N LYS A 178 2.13 0.70 -0.81
CA LYS A 178 1.33 1.57 0.05
C LYS A 178 2.18 2.23 1.13
N ASP A 179 3.00 1.45 1.84
CA ASP A 179 3.91 1.97 2.87
C ASP A 179 4.94 2.95 2.26
N LEU A 180 5.54 2.61 1.11
CA LEU A 180 6.48 3.49 0.42
C LEU A 180 5.83 4.78 -0.06
N ALA A 181 4.62 4.72 -0.59
CA ALA A 181 3.92 5.91 -1.07
C ALA A 181 3.69 6.92 0.05
N GLU A 182 3.35 6.43 1.25
CA GLU A 182 3.18 7.25 2.44
C GLU A 182 4.51 7.84 2.93
N GLU A 183 5.59 7.05 2.92
CA GLU A 183 6.93 7.51 3.33
C GLU A 183 7.47 8.62 2.43
N TYR A 184 7.30 8.49 1.12
CA TYR A 184 7.88 9.41 0.13
C TYR A 184 6.92 10.50 -0.36
N GLY A 185 5.69 10.55 0.16
CA GLY A 185 4.69 11.53 -0.23
C GLY A 185 4.29 11.42 -1.70
N THR A 186 4.18 10.19 -2.20
CA THR A 186 3.74 9.87 -3.57
C THR A 186 2.50 8.97 -3.52
N THR A 187 2.17 8.32 -4.63
CA THR A 187 1.02 7.40 -4.72
C THR A 187 1.50 6.01 -5.11
N PRO A 188 0.85 4.92 -4.64
CA PRO A 188 1.27 3.56 -5.00
C PRO A 188 1.30 3.36 -6.52
N GLY A 189 0.37 3.96 -7.24
CA GLY A 189 0.27 3.94 -8.70
C GLY A 189 1.49 4.54 -9.40
N GLN A 190 2.05 5.63 -8.87
CA GLN A 190 3.28 6.21 -9.42
C GLN A 190 4.47 5.26 -9.24
N ILE A 191 4.55 4.56 -8.11
CA ILE A 191 5.57 3.53 -7.87
C ILE A 191 5.37 2.34 -8.82
N PHE A 192 4.14 1.85 -8.97
CA PHE A 192 3.80 0.80 -9.94
C PHE A 192 4.21 1.17 -11.37
N ALA A 193 3.88 2.39 -11.80
CA ALA A 193 4.14 2.84 -13.16
C ALA A 193 5.64 2.96 -13.45
N LEU A 194 6.47 3.22 -12.44
CA LEU A 194 7.93 3.25 -12.54
C LEU A 194 8.59 1.87 -12.41
N ASN A 195 7.89 0.89 -11.82
CA ASN A 195 8.39 -0.45 -11.55
C ASN A 195 7.44 -1.55 -12.09
N PRO A 196 7.12 -1.55 -13.41
CA PRO A 196 6.01 -2.34 -13.94
C PRO A 196 6.19 -3.86 -13.89
N THR A 197 7.38 -4.35 -13.56
CA THR A 197 7.75 -5.77 -13.54
C THR A 197 7.99 -6.32 -12.14
N PHE A 198 7.98 -5.46 -11.12
CA PHE A 198 8.18 -5.90 -9.74
C PHE A 198 6.81 -6.26 -9.11
N ASN A 199 6.72 -7.41 -8.45
CA ASN A 199 5.54 -7.80 -7.67
C ASN A 199 5.87 -8.15 -6.21
N HIS A 200 6.93 -8.94 -6.00
CA HIS A 200 7.37 -9.36 -4.68
C HIS A 200 8.87 -9.62 -4.68
N SER A 201 9.46 -9.73 -3.50
CA SER A 201 10.85 -10.18 -3.37
C SER A 201 10.95 -11.70 -3.52
N SER A 202 11.76 -12.17 -4.47
CA SER A 202 12.09 -13.60 -4.62
C SER A 202 13.17 -14.08 -3.65
N THR A 203 13.77 -13.17 -2.89
CA THR A 203 14.69 -13.48 -1.81
C THR A 203 14.01 -13.18 -0.49
N GLY A 204 14.00 -14.14 0.44
CA GLY A 204 13.48 -13.91 1.78
C GLY A 204 14.17 -12.70 2.43
N PRO A 205 13.52 -12.03 3.39
CA PRO A 205 14.13 -10.88 4.04
C PRO A 205 15.41 -11.33 4.75
N GLY A 206 16.54 -10.68 4.41
CA GLY A 206 17.85 -11.00 4.98
C GLY A 206 19.01 -11.31 4.01
N VAL A 207 18.93 -10.97 2.72
CA VAL A 207 20.18 -10.72 1.93
C VAL A 207 20.67 -9.27 2.04
N GLY A 208 19.93 -8.41 2.75
CA GLY A 208 20.47 -7.22 3.40
C GLY A 208 20.24 -7.38 4.90
N ASP A 209 21.29 -7.25 5.70
CA ASP A 209 21.18 -7.02 7.14
C ASP A 209 20.07 -5.99 7.40
N GLY A 210 19.30 -6.17 8.47
CA GLY A 210 18.36 -5.17 8.95
C GLY A 210 19.07 -3.82 9.10
N LEU A 211 18.92 -2.96 8.09
CA LEU A 211 19.45 -1.60 8.09
C LEU A 211 18.55 -0.78 9.01
N ARG A 212 18.98 -0.70 10.26
CA ARG A 212 18.59 0.39 11.16
C ARG A 212 18.94 1.70 10.48
N CYS A 213 17.98 2.63 10.39
CA CYS A 213 18.28 4.03 10.15
C CYS A 213 19.27 4.51 11.22
N GLN A 214 20.55 4.61 10.87
CA GLN A 214 21.50 5.48 11.55
C GLN A 214 21.70 6.69 10.64
N SER A 215 21.60 7.88 11.24
CA SER A 215 21.93 9.14 10.59
C SER A 215 23.34 9.06 10.02
N ILE A 216 23.49 9.24 8.71
CA ILE A 216 24.78 9.64 8.15
C ILE A 216 24.83 11.15 8.34
N ALA A 217 25.52 11.56 9.40
CA ALA A 217 26.02 12.91 9.51
C ALA A 217 27.20 13.05 8.55
N ASP A 218 27.14 14.05 7.68
CA ASP A 218 28.28 14.89 7.29
C ASP A 218 27.78 16.34 7.19
#